data_AF-A0A6L5HYP0-F1
#
_entry.id   AF-A0A6L5HYP0-F1
#
_cell.length_a   1.000
_cell.length_b   1.000
_cell.length_c   1.000
_cell.angle_alpha   90.00
_cell.angle_beta   90.00
_cell.angle_gamma   90.00
#
_symmetry.space_group_name_H-M   'P 1'
#
loop_
_entity.id
_entity.type
_entity.pdbx_description
1 polymer ?
#
loop_
_entity_poly.entity_id
_entity_poly.type
_entity_poly.pdbx_seq_one_letter_code
_entity_poly.pdbx_strand_id
1 'polypeptide(L)' 'MGVPGLKFMTRYLRGTDIDRGANLQDNVESESNFVLSYVVQDGPLKGLGIEGRNIKVKTRYGADFDENRLITSYTWKIW' A
#
# COMPACT_ATOMS: atom_id res chain seq x y z
N MET A 1 3.35 -0.61 22.39
CA MET A 1 3.63 -1.95 21.82
C MET A 1 5.14 -2.09 21.70
N GLY A 2 5.79 -2.93 22.50
CA GLY A 2 7.25 -3.02 22.63
C GLY A 2 7.97 -3.70 21.46
N VAL A 3 7.60 -3.37 20.21
CA VAL A 3 8.21 -3.92 18.98
C VAL A 3 8.75 -2.76 18.14
N PRO A 4 9.94 -2.21 18.46
CA PRO A 4 10.53 -1.13 17.69
C PRO A 4 10.78 -1.56 16.23
N GLY A 5 10.59 -0.64 15.29
CA GLY A 5 10.72 -0.92 13.86
C GLY A 5 9.47 -1.45 13.17
N LEU A 6 8.46 -1.93 13.92
CA LEU A 6 7.16 -2.33 13.36
C LEU A 6 6.29 -1.09 13.10
N LYS A 7 5.73 -0.99 11.89
CA LYS A 7 4.73 0.02 11.54
C LYS A 7 3.55 -0.63 10.85
N PHE A 8 2.37 -0.18 11.24
CA PHE A 8 1.11 -0.54 10.62
C PHE A 8 0.44 0.70 10.06
N MET A 9 -0.07 0.62 8.83
CA MET A 9 -0.85 1.68 8.21
C MET A 9 -2.03 1.05 7.48
N THR A 10 -3.19 1.66 7.64
CA THR A 10 -4.36 1.39 6.80
C THR A 10 -4.94 2.70 6.32
N ARG A 11 -5.47 2.69 5.10
CA ARG A 11 -6.25 3.82 4.56
C ARG A 11 -7.39 3.31 3.69
N TYR A 12 -8.46 4.08 3.69
CA TYR A 12 -9.57 3.93 2.77
C TYR A 12 -9.76 5.24 2.01
N LEU A 13 -9.87 5.14 0.69
CA LEU A 13 -10.08 6.26 -0.21
C LEU A 13 -11.36 6.00 -1.00
N ARG A 14 -12.10 7.08 -1.28
CA ARG A 14 -13.29 7.02 -2.13
C ARG A 14 -13.28 8.22 -3.07
N GLY A 15 -13.27 7.93 -4.37
CA GLY A 15 -13.41 8.92 -5.44
C GLY A 15 -14.85 8.93 -5.97
N THR A 16 -15.39 10.11 -6.22
CA THR A 16 -16.70 10.34 -6.84
C THR A 16 -16.58 11.34 -7.98
N ASP A 17 -17.64 11.48 -8.77
CA ASP A 17 -17.76 12.53 -9.81
C ASP A 17 -16.65 12.44 -10.88
N ILE A 18 -16.24 11.21 -11.20
CA ILE A 18 -15.23 10.94 -12.21
C ILE A 18 -15.90 10.97 -13.59
N ASP A 19 -15.64 12.03 -14.35
CA ASP A 19 -16.16 12.20 -15.71
C ASP A 19 -15.71 11.04 -16.61
N ARG A 20 -16.67 10.46 -17.33
CA ARG A 20 -16.47 9.37 -18.29
C ARG A 20 -16.71 9.79 -19.73
N GLY A 21 -17.12 11.03 -19.98
CA GLY A 21 -17.47 11.57 -21.29
C GLY A 21 -18.98 11.67 -21.51
N ALA A 22 -19.35 12.27 -22.65
CA ALA A 22 -20.72 12.65 -22.95
C ALA A 22 -21.70 11.46 -22.90
N ASN A 23 -22.86 11.69 -22.26
CA ASN A 23 -23.95 10.72 -22.09
C ASN A 23 -23.58 9.46 -21.29
N LEU A 24 -22.48 9.47 -20.55
CA LEU A 24 -22.13 8.41 -19.60
C LEU A 24 -22.37 8.90 -18.16
N GLN A 25 -22.80 7.99 -17.28
CA GLN A 25 -22.87 8.29 -15.86
C GLN A 25 -21.46 8.33 -15.27
N ASP A 26 -21.23 9.29 -14.38
CA ASP A 26 -19.97 9.44 -13.65
C ASP A 26 -19.56 8.17 -12.91
N ASN A 27 -18.25 7.97 -12.82
CA ASN A 27 -17.67 6.87 -12.10
C ASN A 27 -17.57 7.13 -10.60
N VAL A 28 -17.47 6.05 -9.85
CA VAL A 28 -17.15 6.03 -8.43
C VAL A 28 -16.11 4.94 -8.22
N GLU A 29 -15.11 5.23 -7.41
CA GLU A 29 -14.08 4.26 -7.05
C GLU A 29 -13.84 4.25 -5.55
N SER A 30 -13.36 3.12 -5.05
CA SER A 30 -12.85 3.00 -3.69
C SER A 30 -11.59 2.15 -3.65
N GLU A 31 -10.63 2.58 -2.83
CA GLU A 31 -9.35 1.91 -2.62
C GLU A 31 -9.18 1.64 -1.11
N SER A 32 -8.81 0.41 -0.76
CA SER A 32 -8.45 0.02 0.60
C SER A 32 -7.02 -0.49 0.62
N ASN A 33 -6.19 0.09 1.49
CA ASN A 33 -4.79 -0.32 1.63
C ASN A 33 -4.52 -0.80 3.04
N PHE A 34 -3.85 -1.94 3.12
CA PHE A 34 -3.33 -2.50 4.35
C PHE A 34 -1.82 -2.66 4.19
N VAL A 35 -1.05 -1.99 5.04
CA VAL A 35 0.42 -1.99 4.99
C VAL A 35 0.98 -2.39 6.35
N LEU A 36 1.84 -3.40 6.35
CA LEU A 36 2.61 -3.81 7.50
C LEU A 36 4.08 -3.80 7.12
N SER A 37 4.89 -3.05 7.87
CA SER A 37 6.33 -2.96 7.62
C SER A 37 7.11 -3.18 8.91
N TYR A 38 8.30 -3.75 8.76
CA TYR A 38 9.23 -3.98 9.85
C TYR A 38 10.66 -3.67 9.41
N VAL A 39 11.39 -2.93 10.25
CA VAL A 39 12.84 -2.74 10.09
C VAL A 39 13.56 -3.47 11.21
N VAL A 40 14.50 -4.34 10.86
CA VAL A 40 15.33 -5.05 11.84
C VAL A 40 16.18 -4.05 12.63
N GLN A 41 16.06 -4.08 13.95
CA GLN A 41 16.65 -3.07 14.83
C GLN A 41 18.10 -3.37 15.25
N ASP A 42 18.48 -4.64 15.28
CA ASP A 42 19.81 -5.07 15.74
C ASP A 42 20.27 -6.39 15.08
N GLY A 43 21.53 -6.75 15.32
CA GLY A 43 22.16 -7.95 14.78
C GLY A 43 22.63 -7.81 13.33
N PRO A 44 23.01 -8.92 12.68
CA PRO A 44 23.65 -8.90 11.36
C PRO A 44 22.76 -8.35 10.24
N LEU A 45 21.43 -8.33 10.44
CA LEU A 45 20.46 -7.81 9.48
C LEU A 45 19.95 -6.41 9.85
N LYS A 46 20.57 -5.73 10.84
CA LYS A 46 20.16 -4.38 11.26
C LYS A 46 20.03 -3.43 10.07
N GLY A 47 18.86 -2.81 9.94
CA GLY A 47 18.53 -1.90 8.84
C GLY A 47 17.84 -2.58 7.64
N LEU A 48 17.72 -3.92 7.63
CA LEU A 48 16.87 -4.61 6.65
C LEU A 48 15.41 -4.26 6.91
N GLY A 49 14.79 -3.63 5.92
CA GLY A 49 13.36 -3.34 5.88
C GLY A 49 12.61 -4.41 5.10
N ILE A 50 11.45 -4.80 5.61
CA ILE A 50 10.48 -5.67 4.95
C ILE A 50 9.13 -4.97 5.01
N GLU A 51 8.42 -4.90 3.89
CA GLU A 51 7.07 -4.37 3.82
C GLU A 51 6.17 -5.33 3.03
N GLY A 52 5.06 -5.70 3.64
CA GLY A 52 3.92 -6.31 2.97
C GLY A 52 2.82 -5.27 2.81
N ARG A 53 2.26 -5.16 1.61
CA ARG A 53 1.03 -4.39 1.41
C ARG A 53 0.02 -5.09 0.52
N ASN A 54 -1.24 -4.95 0.90
CA ASN A 54 -2.39 -5.32 0.10
C ASN A 54 -3.15 -4.05 -0.30
N ILE A 55 -3.51 -3.95 -1.57
CA ILE A 55 -4.28 -2.85 -2.16
C ILE A 55 -5.47 -3.47 -2.87
N LYS A 56 -6.68 -3.04 -2.51
CA LYS A 56 -7.91 -3.47 -3.19
C LYS A 56 -8.62 -2.25 -3.74
N VAL A 57 -8.84 -2.24 -5.04
CA VAL A 57 -9.57 -1.19 -5.73
C VAL A 57 -10.83 -1.76 -6.36
N LYS A 58 -11.92 -1.04 -6.15
CA LYS A 58 -13.23 -1.30 -6.73
C LYS A 58 -13.68 -0.08 -7.49
N THR A 59 -14.05 -0.25 -8.75
CA THR A 59 -14.57 0.82 -9.61
C THR A 59 -15.98 0.47 -10.06
N ARG A 60 -16.88 1.45 -10.19
CA ARG A 60 -18.23 1.21 -10.73
C ARG A 60 -18.16 0.86 -12.23
N TYR A 61 -17.29 1.56 -12.95
CA TYR A 61 -17.05 1.37 -14.37
C TYR A 61 -15.55 1.32 -14.64
N GLY A 62 -15.04 0.18 -15.08
CA GLY A 62 -13.60 -0.03 -15.27
C GLY A 62 -13.19 -1.41 -14.79
N ALA A 63 -11.89 -1.57 -14.52
CA ALA A 63 -11.35 -2.79 -13.97
C ALA A 63 -11.17 -2.66 -12.45
N ASP A 64 -11.63 -3.66 -11.72
CA ASP A 64 -11.22 -3.88 -10.34
C ASP A 64 -9.80 -4.45 -10.31
N PHE A 65 -9.07 -4.20 -9.22
CA PHE A 65 -7.81 -4.89 -9.00
C PHE A 65 -7.54 -5.19 -7.51
N ASP A 66 -6.90 -6.33 -7.27
CA ASP A 66 -6.33 -6.74 -5.99
C ASP A 66 -4.84 -6.94 -6.19
N GLU A 67 -4.04 -6.24 -5.40
CA GLU A 67 -2.60 -6.21 -5.55
C GLU A 67 -1.92 -6.52 -4.22
N ASN A 68 -0.93 -7.42 -4.27
CA ASN A 68 -0.12 -7.78 -3.13
C ASN A 68 1.33 -7.50 -3.49
N ARG A 69 2.01 -6.69 -2.66
CA ARG A 69 3.44 -6.41 -2.80
C ARG A 69 4.18 -6.89 -1.57
N LEU A 70 5.29 -7.60 -1.81
CA LEU A 70 6.31 -7.87 -0.81
C LEU A 70 7.57 -7.14 -1.23
N ILE A 71 8.04 -6.25 -0.38
CA ILE A 71 9.17 -5.35 -0.66
C ILE A 71 10.23 -5.58 0.41
N THR A 72 11.48 -5.70 -0.03
CA THR A 72 12.63 -5.70 0.87
C THR A 72 13.55 -4.54 0.49
N SER A 73 14.13 -3.90 1.50
CA SER A 73 15.02 -2.76 1.30
C SER A 73 16.20 -2.83 2.27
N TYR A 74 17.41 -2.64 1.76
CA TYR A 74 18.60 -2.53 2.58
C TYR A 74 19.57 -1.53 1.96
N THR A 75 20.08 -0.60 2.76
CA THR A 75 21.08 0.36 2.31
C THR A 75 22.44 -0.07 2.83
N TRP A 76 23.32 -0.48 1.93
CA TRP A 76 24.72 -0.75 2.27
C TRP A 76 25.55 0.53 2.13
N LYS A 77 26.15 0.98 3.23
CA LYS A 77 27.17 2.04 3.21
C LYS A 77 28.54 1.41 2.97
N ILE A 78 29.16 1.73 1.84
CA ILE A 78 30.44 1.13 1.42
C ILE A 78 31.63 2.03 1.84
N TRP A 79 31.39 3.31 2.13
CA TRP A 79 32.32 4.28 2.72
C TRP A 79 31.53 5.43 3.37
#